data_AF-A0A947EYK9-F1
#
_entry.id   AF-A0A947EYK9-F1
#
_cell.length_a   1.000
_cell.length_b   1.000
_cell.length_c   1.000
_cell.angle_alpha   90.00
_cell.angle_beta   90.00
_cell.angle_gamma   90.00
#
_symmetry.space_group_name_H-M   'P 1'
#
loop_
_entity.id
_entity.type
_entity.pdbx_description
1 polymer ?
#
loop_
_entity_poly.entity_id
_entity_poly.type
_entity_poly.pdbx_seq_one_letter_code
_entity_poly.pdbx_strand_id
1 'polypeptide(L)'
;KVLASLGDEKWAGELYGKVADQCSDGHQYEQLFHIVEQQSTNLETLKTLHAKAEESLSDAKDLASLAESIVRRFDSQDWARTIYNKAVDAPDIQKVKFDVASSIVRVLGDHKLAGTIRSS
;
A
#
# COMPACT_ATOMS: atom_id res chain seq x y z
N LYS A 1 25.02 -1.41 23.85
CA LYS A 1 24.76 -0.79 22.53
C LYS A 1 23.43 -1.24 21.91
N VAL A 2 23.04 -2.53 21.99
CA VAL A 2 21.76 -3.06 21.46
C VAL A 2 20.50 -2.38 22.04
N LEU A 3 20.50 -2.01 23.32
CA LEU A 3 19.34 -1.34 23.94
C LEU A 3 19.12 0.10 23.44
N ALA A 4 20.17 0.81 23.03
CA ALA A 4 20.06 2.17 22.51
C ALA A 4 19.48 2.14 21.08
N SER A 5 19.96 1.23 20.23
CA SER A 5 19.41 1.05 18.88
C SER A 5 17.95 0.59 18.90
N LEU A 6 17.56 -0.30 19.83
CA LEU A 6 16.15 -0.70 20.00
C LEU A 6 15.25 0.47 20.45
N GLY A 7 15.78 1.37 21.30
CA GLY A 7 15.07 2.58 21.73
C GLY A 7 14.87 3.57 20.59
N ASP A 8 15.91 3.80 19.79
CA ASP A 8 15.88 4.68 18.62
C ASP A 8 14.94 4.14 17.54
N GLU A 9 14.92 2.82 17.30
CA GLU A 9 14.02 2.17 16.35
C GLU A 9 12.54 2.29 16.76
N LYS A 10 12.23 2.08 18.04
CA LYS A 10 10.86 2.23 18.54
C LYS A 10 10.39 3.68 18.41
N TRP A 11 11.23 4.63 18.80
CA TRP A 11 10.91 6.06 18.69
C TRP A 11 10.72 6.49 17.23
N ALA A 12 11.58 6.02 16.32
CA ALA A 12 11.41 6.26 14.88
C ALA A 12 10.08 5.68 14.36
N GLY A 13 9.72 4.46 14.78
CA GLY A 13 8.43 3.85 14.45
C GLY A 13 7.22 4.70 14.89
N GLU A 14 7.25 5.24 16.11
CA GLU A 14 6.22 6.15 16.61
C GLU A 14 6.14 7.46 15.80
N LEU A 15 7.30 8.01 15.39
CA LEU A 15 7.36 9.21 14.55
C LEU A 15 6.77 8.95 13.16
N TYR A 16 7.13 7.84 12.50
CA TYR A 16 6.56 7.48 11.21
C TYR A 16 5.05 7.25 11.29
N GLY A 17 4.56 6.65 12.37
CA GLY A 17 3.12 6.49 12.62
C GLY A 17 2.38 7.84 12.63
N LYS A 18 2.96 8.85 13.30
CA LYS A 18 2.40 10.22 13.32
C LYS A 18 2.44 10.89 11.95
N VAL A 19 3.48 10.67 11.16
CA VAL A 19 3.54 11.17 9.78
C VAL A 19 2.46 10.49 8.93
N ALA A 20 2.29 9.18 9.08
CA ALA A 20 1.22 8.44 8.41
C ALA A 20 -0.18 8.93 8.81
N ASP A 21 -0.40 9.39 10.05
CA ASP A 21 -1.67 10.03 10.45
C ASP A 21 -1.98 11.32 9.69
N GLN A 22 -0.97 11.95 9.09
CA GLN A 22 -1.10 13.17 8.31
C GLN A 22 -1.16 12.90 6.81
N CYS A 23 -0.90 11.66 6.37
CA CYS A 23 -0.97 11.30 4.96
C CYS A 23 -2.41 11.28 4.46
N SER A 24 -2.69 12.01 3.38
CA SER A 24 -4.03 12.13 2.80
C SER A 24 -4.23 11.35 1.50
N ASP A 25 -3.15 10.89 0.87
CA ASP A 25 -3.17 10.26 -0.44
C ASP A 25 -2.05 9.22 -0.60
N GLY A 26 -2.17 8.39 -1.63
CA GLY A 26 -1.22 7.31 -1.90
C GLY A 26 0.20 7.80 -2.20
N HIS A 27 0.36 9.02 -2.71
CA HIS A 27 1.68 9.58 -3.00
C HIS A 27 2.45 9.90 -1.71
N GLN A 28 1.80 10.53 -0.74
CA GLN A 28 2.39 10.83 0.57
C GLN A 28 2.77 9.54 1.32
N TYR A 29 1.92 8.52 1.26
CA TYR A 29 2.25 7.21 1.82
C TYR A 29 3.45 6.57 1.15
N GLU A 30 3.53 6.58 -0.19
CA GLU A 30 4.69 6.04 -0.92
C GLU A 30 5.99 6.79 -0.58
N GLN A 31 5.94 8.11 -0.43
CA GLN A 31 7.08 8.90 0.03
C GLN A 31 7.52 8.47 1.44
N LEU A 32 6.57 8.29 2.36
CA LEU A 32 6.85 7.82 3.71
C LEU A 32 7.51 6.44 3.69
N PHE A 33 6.98 5.49 2.90
CA PHE A 33 7.56 4.16 2.76
C PHE A 33 9.02 4.24 2.29
N HIS A 34 9.28 5.08 1.28
CA HIS A 34 10.63 5.27 0.78
C HIS A 34 11.59 5.84 1.83
N ILE A 35 11.15 6.81 2.63
CA ILE A 35 11.94 7.37 3.75
C ILE A 35 12.27 6.28 4.77
N VAL A 36 11.29 5.46 5.13
CA VAL A 36 11.49 4.36 6.08
C VAL A 36 12.48 3.34 5.55
N GLU A 37 12.38 2.94 4.29
CA GLU A 37 13.32 2.01 3.64
C GLU A 37 14.76 2.55 3.59
N GLN A 38 14.93 3.87 3.45
CA GLN A 38 16.26 4.50 3.48
C GLN A 38 16.84 4.57 4.89
N GLN A 39 16.00 4.70 5.91
CA GLN A 39 16.42 4.94 7.29
C GLN A 39 16.43 3.67 8.15
N SER A 40 15.76 2.60 7.70
CA SER A 40 15.59 1.37 8.47
C SER A 40 15.43 0.16 7.56
N THR A 41 15.95 -0.99 8.01
CA THR A 41 15.65 -2.30 7.42
C THR A 41 14.49 -3.01 8.15
N ASN A 42 13.75 -2.30 9.00
CA ASN A 42 12.67 -2.87 9.79
C ASN A 42 11.40 -3.08 8.94
N LEU A 43 11.27 -4.30 8.42
CA LEU A 43 10.14 -4.70 7.59
C LEU A 43 8.80 -4.64 8.36
N GLU A 44 8.80 -4.86 9.67
CA GLU A 44 7.58 -4.82 10.49
C GLU A 44 7.03 -3.39 10.57
N THR A 45 7.89 -2.39 10.76
CA THR A 45 7.48 -0.97 10.70
C THR A 45 6.85 -0.65 9.35
N LEU A 46 7.50 -1.05 8.25
CA LEU A 46 6.98 -0.82 6.91
C LEU A 46 5.62 -1.50 6.70
N LYS A 47 5.46 -2.72 7.21
CA LYS A 47 4.21 -3.48 7.16
C LYS A 47 3.08 -2.81 7.93
N THR A 48 3.34 -2.29 9.13
CA THR A 48 2.37 -1.51 9.91
C THR A 48 1.93 -0.26 9.17
N LEU A 49 2.85 0.46 8.52
CA LEU A 49 2.51 1.67 7.77
C LEU A 49 1.68 1.35 6.51
N HIS A 50 1.92 0.21 5.85
CA HIS A 50 1.09 -0.25 4.73
C HIS A 50 -0.33 -0.61 5.17
N ALA A 51 -0.48 -1.30 6.30
CA ALA A 51 -1.80 -1.59 6.87
C ALA A 51 -2.55 -0.29 7.20
N LYS A 52 -1.86 0.71 7.73
CA LYS A 52 -2.44 2.02 8.01
C LYS A 52 -2.85 2.78 6.74
N ALA A 53 -2.04 2.71 5.68
CA ALA A 53 -2.41 3.24 4.37
C ALA A 53 -3.66 2.56 3.81
N GLU A 54 -3.76 1.24 3.96
CA GLU A 54 -4.93 0.47 3.53
C GLU A 54 -6.21 0.87 4.28
N GLU A 55 -6.10 1.27 5.55
CA GLU A 55 -7.23 1.78 6.34
C GLU A 55 -7.61 3.23 6.00
N SER A 56 -6.63 4.06 5.60
CA SER A 56 -6.87 5.48 5.29
C SER A 56 -7.30 5.74 3.84
N LEU A 57 -6.78 4.99 2.87
CA LEU A 57 -7.01 5.24 1.46
C LEU A 57 -8.35 4.63 1.02
N SER A 58 -9.09 5.37 0.20
CA SER A 58 -10.42 4.97 -0.29
C SER A 58 -10.60 5.10 -1.80
N ASP A 59 -9.75 5.88 -2.48
CA ASP A 59 -9.81 6.06 -3.93
C ASP A 59 -9.17 4.87 -4.66
N ALA A 60 -9.80 4.42 -5.75
CA ALA A 60 -9.42 3.22 -6.48
C ALA A 60 -7.96 3.25 -6.97
N LYS A 61 -7.49 4.42 -7.43
CA LYS A 61 -6.12 4.59 -7.94
C LYS A 61 -5.07 4.46 -6.84
N ASP A 62 -5.36 5.01 -5.67
CA ASP A 62 -4.44 4.98 -4.52
C ASP A 62 -4.38 3.58 -3.93
N LEU A 63 -5.53 2.91 -3.80
CA LEU A 63 -5.61 1.51 -3.41
C LEU A 63 -4.87 0.60 -4.39
N ALA A 64 -5.03 0.80 -5.70
CA ALA A 64 -4.28 0.06 -6.70
C ALA A 64 -2.76 0.28 -6.55
N SER A 65 -2.32 1.52 -6.38
CA SER A 65 -0.90 1.85 -6.17
C SER A 65 -0.35 1.21 -4.89
N LEU A 66 -1.14 1.17 -3.82
CA LEU A 66 -0.78 0.48 -2.57
C LEU A 66 -0.66 -1.04 -2.78
N ALA A 67 -1.56 -1.66 -3.55
CA ALA A 67 -1.48 -3.08 -3.87
C ALA A 67 -0.19 -3.42 -4.65
N GLU A 68 0.21 -2.57 -5.60
CA GLU A 68 1.49 -2.71 -6.31
C GLU A 68 2.69 -2.62 -5.35
N SER A 69 2.64 -1.65 -4.43
CA SER A 69 3.63 -1.46 -3.40
C SER A 69 3.81 -2.73 -2.54
N ILE A 70 2.70 -3.36 -2.16
CA ILE A 70 2.71 -4.56 -1.33
C ILE A 70 3.42 -5.73 -2.03
N VAL A 71 3.12 -5.97 -3.30
CA VAL A 71 3.82 -7.03 -4.05
C VAL A 71 5.30 -6.69 -4.17
N ARG A 72 5.64 -5.45 -4.50
CA ARG A 72 7.04 -5.01 -4.65
C ARG A 72 7.86 -5.18 -3.37
N ARG A 73 7.27 -4.92 -2.19
CA ARG A 73 7.99 -4.88 -0.90
C ARG A 73 7.90 -6.15 -0.07
N PHE A 74 6.82 -6.91 -0.23
CA PHE A 74 6.52 -8.07 0.63
C PHE A 74 6.25 -9.35 -0.16
N ASP A 75 6.26 -9.30 -1.49
CA ASP A 75 5.93 -10.44 -2.38
C ASP A 75 4.56 -11.08 -2.05
N SER A 76 3.65 -10.30 -1.43
CA SER A 76 2.38 -10.80 -0.92
C SER A 76 1.25 -10.54 -1.90
N GLN A 77 1.06 -11.48 -2.83
CA GLN A 77 -0.02 -11.41 -3.82
C GLN A 77 -1.41 -11.48 -3.17
N ASP A 78 -1.59 -12.24 -2.09
CA ASP A 78 -2.87 -12.37 -1.39
C ASP A 78 -3.30 -11.07 -0.72
N TRP A 79 -2.35 -10.35 -0.12
CA TRP A 79 -2.63 -9.06 0.48
C TRP A 79 -2.93 -8.02 -0.60
N ALA A 80 -2.11 -7.94 -1.65
CA ALA A 80 -2.37 -7.06 -2.78
C ALA A 80 -3.74 -7.33 -3.43
N ARG A 81 -4.14 -8.60 -3.58
CA ARG A 81 -5.46 -8.99 -4.06
C ARG A 81 -6.59 -8.47 -3.17
N THR A 82 -6.40 -8.47 -1.86
CA THR A 82 -7.38 -7.93 -0.91
C THR A 82 -7.57 -6.43 -1.12
N ILE A 83 -6.47 -5.69 -1.33
CA ILE A 83 -6.53 -4.25 -1.62
C ILE A 83 -7.12 -3.97 -3.00
N TYR A 84 -6.81 -4.77 -4.01
CA TYR A 84 -7.45 -4.62 -5.33
C TYR A 84 -8.96 -4.80 -5.25
N ASN A 85 -9.47 -5.76 -4.45
CA ASN A 85 -10.91 -5.89 -4.25
C ASN A 85 -11.50 -4.63 -3.60
N LYS A 86 -10.82 -4.02 -2.62
CA LYS A 86 -11.23 -2.70 -2.08
C LYS A 86 -11.27 -1.61 -3.15
N ALA A 87 -10.30 -1.61 -4.08
CA ALA A 87 -10.28 -0.67 -5.20
C ALA A 87 -11.47 -0.89 -6.16
N VAL A 88 -11.97 -2.13 -6.30
CA VAL A 88 -13.19 -2.40 -7.09
C VAL A 88 -14.43 -1.78 -6.45
N ASP A 89 -14.49 -1.79 -5.13
CA ASP A 89 -15.62 -1.24 -4.37
C ASP A 89 -15.53 0.28 -4.15
N ALA A 90 -14.42 0.91 -4.58
CA ALA A 90 -14.21 2.34 -4.42
C ALA A 90 -15.17 3.17 -5.28
N PRO A 91 -15.63 4.34 -4.79
CA PRO A 91 -16.68 5.14 -5.44
C PRO A 91 -16.26 5.72 -6.80
N ASP A 92 -14.96 5.86 -7.05
CA ASP A 92 -14.38 6.40 -8.27
C ASP A 92 -13.95 5.33 -9.28
N ILE A 93 -14.14 4.03 -8.99
CA ILE A 93 -13.67 2.91 -9.82
C ILE A 93 -14.06 3.06 -11.30
N GLN A 94 -15.28 3.52 -11.59
CA GLN A 94 -15.75 3.66 -12.98
C GLN A 94 -14.88 4.60 -13.82
N LYS A 95 -14.19 5.56 -13.19
CA LYS A 95 -13.29 6.50 -13.88
C LYS A 95 -11.95 5.86 -14.22
N VAL A 96 -11.51 4.85 -13.47
CA VAL A 96 -10.15 4.29 -13.53
C VAL A 96 -10.11 2.77 -13.73
N LYS A 97 -11.25 2.12 -13.97
CA LYS A 97 -11.38 0.65 -14.02
C LYS A 97 -10.42 -0.03 -15.00
N PHE A 98 -10.10 0.60 -16.13
CA PHE A 98 -9.15 0.05 -17.09
C PHE A 98 -7.70 0.09 -16.58
N ASP A 99 -7.34 1.14 -15.85
CA ASP A 99 -6.01 1.27 -15.26
C ASP A 99 -5.84 0.26 -14.12
N VAL A 100 -6.84 0.16 -13.23
CA VAL A 100 -6.87 -0.82 -12.14
C VAL A 100 -6.80 -2.25 -12.70
N ALA A 101 -7.61 -2.58 -13.71
CA ALA A 101 -7.58 -3.90 -14.34
C ALA A 101 -6.24 -4.20 -15.03
N SER A 102 -5.58 -3.20 -15.61
CA SER A 102 -4.25 -3.36 -16.21
C SER A 102 -3.18 -3.58 -15.15
N SER A 103 -3.26 -2.86 -14.02
CA SER A 103 -2.43 -3.07 -12.85
C SER A 103 -2.56 -4.50 -12.32
N ILE A 104 -3.79 -4.99 -12.13
CA ILE A 104 -4.06 -6.37 -11.66
C ILE A 104 -3.41 -7.42 -12.56
N VAL A 105 -3.53 -7.28 -13.89
CA VAL A 105 -2.87 -8.22 -14.82
C VAL A 105 -1.35 -8.15 -14.69
N ARG A 106 -0.78 -6.95 -14.63
CA ARG A 106 0.67 -6.77 -14.53
C ARG A 106 1.23 -7.31 -13.21
N VAL A 107 0.51 -7.11 -12.11
CA VAL A 107 1.01 -7.35 -10.74
C VAL A 107 0.66 -8.74 -10.25
N LEU A 108 -0.54 -9.24 -10.54
CA LEU A 108 -1.03 -10.54 -10.05
C LEU A 108 -1.16 -11.59 -11.16
N GLY A 109 -1.05 -11.21 -12.44
CA GLY A 109 -1.37 -12.11 -13.56
C GLY A 109 -2.85 -12.50 -13.61
N ASP A 110 -3.73 -11.84 -12.86
CA ASP A 110 -5.12 -12.26 -12.73
C ASP A 110 -6.01 -11.64 -13.82
N HIS A 111 -6.04 -12.33 -14.95
CA HIS A 111 -6.90 -11.97 -16.08
C HIS A 111 -8.40 -12.07 -15.77
N LYS A 112 -8.79 -12.94 -14.84
CA LYS A 112 -10.21 -13.15 -14.50
C LYS A 112 -10.74 -11.98 -13.69
N LEU A 113 -10.04 -11.59 -12.62
CA LEU A 113 -10.39 -10.44 -11.80
C LEU A 113 -10.39 -9.16 -12.64
N ALA A 114 -9.34 -8.96 -13.43
CA ALA A 114 -9.25 -7.81 -14.33
C ALA A 114 -10.38 -7.79 -15.38
N GLY A 115 -10.82 -8.95 -15.87
CA GLY A 115 -11.96 -9.08 -16.78
C GLY A 115 -13.25 -8.58 -16.16
N THR A 116 -13.56 -9.03 -14.93
CA THR A 116 -14.75 -8.61 -14.18
C THR A 116 -14.83 -7.10 -14.03
N ILE A 117 -13.73 -6.46 -13.64
CA ILE A 117 -13.65 -5.01 -13.41
C ILE A 117 -13.82 -4.21 -14.70
N ARG A 118 -13.30 -4.69 -15.83
CA ARG A 118 -13.49 -4.00 -17.13
C ARG A 118 -14.95 -4.02 -17.57
N SER A 119 -15.68 -5.07 -17.21
CA SER A 119 -17.09 -5.26 -17.57
C SER A 119 -18.10 -4.69 -16.57
N SER A 120 -17.67 -4.31 -15.37
CA SER A 120 -18.53 -3.66 -14.36
C SER A 120 -18.85 -2.21 -14.68
#